data_AF-A0A938HT06-F1
#
_entry.id   AF-A0A938HT06-F1
#
_cell.length_a   1.000
_cell.length_b   1.000
_cell.length_c   1.000
_cell.angle_alpha   90.00
_cell.angle_beta   90.00
_cell.angle_gamma   90.00
#
_symmetry.space_group_name_H-M   'P 1'
#
loop_
_entity.id
_entity.type
_entity.pdbx_description
1 polymer ?
#
loop_
_entity_poly.entity_id
_entity_poly.type
_entity_poly.pdbx_seq_one_letter_code
_entity_poly.pdbx_strand_id
1 'polypeptide(L)' 'MFLPDEQIEPIFTETVCATDEAIINAVVANASMTGREGHVVLSLPHEELKQVMRRNDR' A
#
# COMPACT_ATOMS: atom_id res chain seq x y z
N MET A 1 11.98 31.07 -5.12
CA MET A 1 11.68 30.51 -3.80
C MET A 1 12.63 29.36 -3.59
N PHE A 2 13.49 29.44 -2.57
CA PHE A 2 14.43 28.37 -2.20
C PHE A 2 13.95 27.81 -0.87
N LEU A 3 13.80 26.50 -0.78
CA LEU A 3 13.38 25.84 0.45
C LEU A 3 14.66 25.46 1.22
N PRO A 4 14.86 25.94 2.46
CA PRO A 4 15.96 25.50 3.30
C PRO A 4 15.88 23.99 3.57
N ASP A 5 17.02 23.32 3.75
CA ASP A 5 17.09 21.87 3.96
C ASP A 5 16.24 21.41 5.17
N GLU A 6 16.20 22.18 6.25
CA GLU A 6 15.36 21.84 7.42
C GLU A 6 13.85 21.82 7.09
N GLN A 7 13.42 22.55 6.06
CA GLN A 7 12.03 22.59 5.63
C GLN A 7 11.71 21.54 4.56
N ILE A 8 12.71 20.92 3.92
CA ILE A 8 12.51 19.83 2.94
C ILE A 8 12.43 18.45 3.60
N GLU A 9 13.06 18.28 4.76
CA GLU A 9 13.06 17.02 5.53
C GLU A 9 11.63 16.45 5.78
N PRO A 10 10.61 17.26 6.14
CA PRO A 10 9.25 16.75 6.28
C PRO A 10 8.67 16.25 4.96
N ILE A 11 8.99 16.91 3.84
CA ILE A 11 8.48 16.50 2.51
C ILE A 11 9.05 15.13 2.12
N PHE A 12 10.33 14.86 2.41
CA PHE A 12 10.90 13.54 2.16
C PHE A 12 10.25 12.47 3.03
N THR A 13 10.04 12.76 4.31
CA THR A 13 9.34 11.85 5.24
C THR A 13 7.93 11.53 4.74
N GLU A 14 7.15 12.54 4.40
CA GLU A 14 5.77 12.35 3.92
C GLU A 14 5.71 11.69 2.54
N THR A 15 6.74 11.87 1.69
CA THR A 15 6.82 11.16 0.42
C THR A 15 7.00 9.66 0.65
N VAL A 16 7.78 9.25 1.66
CA VAL A 16 7.92 7.84 2.04
C VAL A 16 6.57 7.30 2.53
N CYS A 17 5.91 7.98 3.48
CA CYS A 17 4.60 7.57 3.98
C CYS A 17 3.56 7.44 2.87
N ALA A 18 3.46 8.44 2.01
CA ALA A 18 2.50 8.45 0.91
C ALA A 18 2.77 7.33 -0.10
N THR A 19 4.04 7.00 -0.36
CA THR A 19 4.43 5.90 -1.25
C THR A 19 4.07 4.55 -0.64
N ASP A 20 4.38 4.36 0.64
CA ASP A 20 4.04 3.13 1.38
C ASP A 20 2.53 2.90 1.41
N GLU A 21 1.75 3.93 1.73
CA GLU A 21 0.29 3.85 1.72
C GLU A 21 -0.28 3.63 0.32
N ALA A 22 0.26 4.28 -0.72
CA ALA A 22 -0.20 4.11 -2.09
C ALA A 22 -0.07 2.65 -2.56
N ILE A 23 1.05 1.99 -2.23
CA ILE A 23 1.27 0.58 -2.55
C ILE A 23 0.28 -0.31 -1.79
N ILE A 24 0.12 -0.10 -0.48
CA ILE A 24 -0.83 -0.88 0.34
C ILE A 24 -2.26 -0.69 -0.19
N ASN A 25 -2.67 0.55 -0.49
CA ASN A 25 -4.00 0.86 -1.00
C ASN A 25 -4.26 0.18 -2.35
N ALA A 26 -3.27 0.13 -3.24
CA ALA A 26 -3.41 -0.55 -4.53
C ALA A 26 -3.68 -2.05 -4.36
N VAL A 27 -3.02 -2.70 -3.41
CA VAL A 27 -3.22 -4.14 -3.12
C VAL A 27 -4.54 -4.36 -2.39
N VAL A 28 -4.89 -3.54 -1.40
CA VAL A 28 -6.14 -3.66 -0.64
C VAL A 28 -7.37 -3.42 -1.51
N ALA A 29 -7.31 -2.46 -2.45
CA ALA A 29 -8.41 -2.14 -3.34
C ALA A 29 -8.52 -3.05 -4.58
N ASN A 30 -7.61 -4.03 -4.74
CA ASN A 30 -7.59 -4.86 -5.94
C ASN A 30 -8.85 -5.74 -6.04
N ALA A 31 -9.23 -6.07 -7.28
CA ALA A 31 -10.30 -7.02 -7.57
C ALA A 31 -9.71 -8.27 -8.24
N SER A 32 -10.32 -9.43 -7.96
CA SER A 32 -9.97 -10.66 -8.67
C SER A 32 -10.23 -10.48 -10.16
N MET A 33 -9.28 -10.87 -11.00
CA MET A 33 -9.40 -10.75 -12.46
C MET A 33 -8.77 -11.94 -13.18
N THR A 34 -9.28 -12.24 -14.38
CA THR A 34 -8.67 -13.16 -15.33
C THR A 34 -8.09 -12.36 -16.48
N GLY A 35 -6.78 -12.45 -16.67
CA GLY A 35 -6.03 -11.77 -17.72
C GLY A 35 -5.85 -12.64 -18.96
N ARG A 36 -4.86 -12.23 -19.78
CA ARG A 36 -4.48 -12.94 -21.01
C ARG A 36 -4.14 -14.40 -20.71
N GLU A 37 -4.51 -15.29 -21.65
CA GLU A 37 -4.21 -16.73 -21.57
C GLU A 37 -4.80 -17.43 -20.33
N GLY A 38 -5.84 -16.84 -19.72
CA GLY A 38 -6.52 -17.44 -18.58
C GLY A 38 -5.78 -17.27 -17.25
N HIS A 39 -4.74 -16.43 -17.19
CA HIS A 39 -4.05 -16.13 -15.93
C HIS A 39 -5.00 -15.47 -14.93
N VAL A 40 -5.13 -16.06 -13.75
CA VAL A 40 -5.99 -15.54 -12.69
C VAL A 40 -5.15 -14.84 -11.64
N VAL A 41 -5.53 -13.61 -11.30
CA VAL A 41 -5.01 -12.88 -10.15
C VAL A 41 -6.17 -12.69 -9.18
N LEU A 42 -6.00 -13.13 -7.94
CA LEU A 42 -7.04 -13.00 -6.92
C LEU A 42 -6.91 -11.67 -6.17
N SER A 43 -8.05 -11.17 -5.70
CA SER A 43 -8.11 -10.07 -4.76
C SER A 43 -7.50 -10.47 -3.42
N LEU A 44 -6.99 -9.50 -2.68
CA LEU A 44 -6.50 -9.73 -1.33
C LEU A 44 -7.63 -10.26 -0.42
N PRO A 45 -7.45 -11.39 0.29
CA PRO A 45 -8.47 -11.93 1.18
C PRO A 45 -8.54 -11.09 2.47
N HIS A 46 -9.43 -10.10 2.50
CA HIS A 46 -9.49 -9.10 3.59
C HIS A 46 -9.73 -9.72 4.98
N GLU A 47 -10.53 -10.77 5.09
CA GLU A 47 -10.81 -11.39 6.39
C GLU A 47 -9.61 -12.20 6.91
N GLU A 48 -8.90 -12.91 6.04
CA GLU A 48 -7.66 -13.61 6.41
C GLU A 48 -6.56 -12.62 6.80
N LEU A 49 -6.43 -11.52 6.06
CA LEU A 49 -5.50 -10.44 6.39
C LEU A 49 -5.77 -9.90 7.81
N LYS A 50 -7.03 -9.58 8.14
CA LYS A 50 -7.41 -9.10 9.48
C LYS A 50 -7.08 -10.12 10.58
N GLN A 51 -7.26 -11.43 10.30
CA GLN A 51 -6.88 -12.47 11.26
C GLN A 51 -5.38 -12.51 11.50
N VAL A 52 -4.58 -12.39 10.43
CA VAL A 52 -3.12 -12.35 10.53
C VAL A 52 -2.66 -11.09 11.28
N MET A 53 -3.23 -9.91 11.00
CA MET A 53 -2.90 -8.68 11.72
C MET A 53 -3.17 -8.81 13.22
N ARG A 54 -4.37 -9.26 13.61
CA ARG A 54 -4.73 -9.51 15.01
C ARG A 54 -3.77 -10.50 15.70
N ARG A 55 -3.31 -11.52 14.99
CA ARG A 55 -2.35 -12.50 15.52
C ARG A 55 -0.97 -11.89 15.78
N ASN A 56 -0.61 -10.82 15.07
CA ASN A 56 0.65 -10.11 15.22
C ASN A 56 0.50 -8.83 16.07
N ASP A 57 -0.60 -8.68 16.81
CA ASP A 57 -0.92 -7.50 17.64
C ASP A 57 -0.86 -6.18 16.84
N ARG A 58 -1.29 -6.23 15.57
CA ARG A 58 -1.46 -5.07 14.68
C ARG A 58 -2.91 -4.86 14.29
#